data_AF-A0A537U278-F1
#
_entry.id   AF-A0A537U278-F1
#
_cell.length_a   1.000
_cell.length_b   1.000
_cell.length_c   1.000
_cell.angle_alpha   90.00
_cell.angle_beta   90.00
_cell.angle_gamma   90.00
#
_symmetry.space_group_name_H-M   'P 1'
#
loop_
_entity.id
_entity.type
_entity.pdbx_description
1 polymer ?
#
loop_
_entity_poly.entity_id
_entity_poly.type
_entity_poly.pdbx_seq_one_letter_code
_entity_poly.pdbx_strand_id
1 'polypeptide(L)'
;MDDAIGRYRLPRTPLEEAIRLSPEAPYSLRARFELLKAGFYESFVLDPFQLVGIGLDDLDHQIAEAKALALAIASGADAEEAAFIHAIDLARASQLAPPKERRAYAGKARTALGAFSEAYPQSIRAATAGVIIKRLGGAE
;
A
#
# COMPACT_ATOMS: atom_id res chain seq x y z
N MET A 1 -13.08 -15.27 7.34
CA MET A 1 -12.00 -16.09 7.94
C MET A 1 -10.73 -15.52 7.39
N ASP A 2 -9.83 -15.06 8.26
CA ASP A 2 -8.54 -14.48 7.88
C ASP A 2 -7.67 -15.55 7.23
N ASP A 3 -7.61 -15.56 5.90
CA ASP A 3 -6.58 -16.27 5.13
C ASP A 3 -5.26 -15.48 5.17
N ALA A 4 -4.86 -15.02 6.36
CA ALA A 4 -3.58 -14.36 6.57
C ALA A 4 -2.46 -15.38 6.45
N ILE A 5 -1.38 -15.04 5.73
CA ILE A 5 -0.22 -15.91 5.52
C ILE A 5 0.49 -16.24 6.85
N GLY A 6 0.30 -15.41 7.88
CA GLY A 6 0.77 -15.61 9.25
C GLY A 6 2.24 -15.22 9.47
N ARG A 7 2.82 -14.39 8.59
CA ARG A 7 4.24 -13.96 8.68
C ARG A 7 4.43 -12.75 9.57
N TYR A 8 3.45 -11.85 9.59
CA TYR A 8 3.46 -10.61 10.34
C TYR A 8 2.66 -10.79 11.64
N ARG A 9 3.37 -11.14 12.72
CA ARG A 9 2.78 -11.33 14.06
C ARG A 9 2.51 -9.99 14.74
N LEU A 10 1.48 -9.29 14.27
CA LEU A 10 0.98 -8.06 14.87
C LEU A 10 -0.30 -8.38 15.66
N PRO A 11 -0.49 -7.83 16.89
CA PRO A 11 -1.76 -7.91 17.59
C PRO A 11 -2.78 -6.99 16.91
N ARG A 12 -3.31 -7.42 15.75
CA ARG A 12 -4.21 -6.61 14.90
C ARG A 12 -5.43 -6.13 15.67
N THR A 13 -6.21 -7.05 16.24
CA THR A 13 -7.45 -6.73 16.95
C THR A 13 -7.23 -5.76 18.13
N PRO A 14 -6.24 -5.95 19.02
CA PRO A 14 -5.96 -4.95 20.05
C PRO A 14 -5.60 -3.56 19.50
N LEU A 15 -4.86 -3.48 18.39
CA LEU A 15 -4.50 -2.19 17.79
C LEU A 15 -5.70 -1.50 17.14
N GLU A 16 -6.49 -2.25 16.39
CA GLU A 16 -7.74 -1.77 15.78
C GLU A 16 -8.70 -1.23 16.85
N GLU A 17 -8.87 -1.97 17.94
CA GLU A 17 -9.68 -1.55 19.08
C GLU A 17 -9.12 -0.31 19.79
N ALA A 18 -7.80 -0.23 19.99
CA ALA A 18 -7.17 0.94 20.60
C ALA A 18 -7.38 2.21 19.74
N ILE A 19 -7.22 2.11 18.42
CA ILE A 19 -7.48 3.21 17.48
C ILE A 19 -8.96 3.60 17.53
N ARG A 20 -9.88 2.62 17.53
CA ARG A 20 -11.32 2.86 17.60
C ARG A 20 -11.74 3.61 18.86
N LEU A 21 -11.13 3.28 20.00
CA LEU A 21 -11.42 3.91 21.29
C LEU A 21 -10.80 5.31 21.42
N SER A 22 -9.68 5.59 20.77
CA SER A 22 -8.99 6.88 20.87
C SER A 22 -8.27 7.24 19.57
N PRO A 23 -9.01 7.67 18.53
CA PRO A 23 -8.45 7.90 17.19
C PRO A 23 -7.40 9.01 17.17
N GLU A 24 -7.54 10.02 18.04
CA GLU A 24 -6.64 11.18 18.13
C GLU A 24 -5.47 10.97 19.11
N ALA A 25 -5.30 9.77 19.67
CA ALA A 25 -4.19 9.52 20.58
C ALA A 25 -2.84 9.57 19.85
N PRO A 26 -1.74 9.98 20.53
CA PRO A 26 -0.42 10.07 19.90
C PRO A 26 0.08 8.76 19.26
N TYR A 27 -0.36 7.60 19.77
CA TYR A 27 0.02 6.29 19.25
C TYR A 27 -0.77 5.87 18.00
N SER A 28 -1.90 6.51 17.70
CA SER A 28 -2.84 6.05 16.68
C SER A 28 -2.23 6.11 15.28
N LEU A 29 -1.44 7.15 14.98
CA LEU A 29 -0.73 7.25 13.70
C LEU A 29 0.22 6.06 13.49
N ARG A 30 1.00 5.69 14.51
CA ARG A 30 1.93 4.55 14.43
C ARG A 30 1.18 3.22 14.35
N ALA A 31 0.11 3.05 15.12
CA ALA A 31 -0.70 1.84 15.11
C ALA A 31 -1.35 1.60 13.73
N ARG A 32 -1.91 2.65 13.12
CA ARG A 32 -2.45 2.62 11.75
C ARG A 32 -1.38 2.24 10.72
N PHE A 33 -0.18 2.81 10.85
CA PHE A 33 0.94 2.47 9.97
C PHE A 33 1.38 1.00 10.10
N GLU A 34 1.45 0.45 11.32
CA GLU A 34 1.75 -0.97 11.52
C GLU A 34 0.67 -1.89 10.94
N LEU A 35 -0.61 -1.53 11.08
CA LEU A 35 -1.72 -2.27 10.47
C LEU A 35 -1.66 -2.23 8.95
N LEU A 36 -1.31 -1.08 8.35
CA LEU A 36 -1.09 -0.95 6.90
C LEU A 36 0.03 -1.88 6.44
N LYS A 37 1.19 -1.84 7.10
CA LYS A 37 2.33 -2.72 6.78
C LYS A 37 1.95 -4.19 6.87
N ALA A 38 1.28 -4.57 7.96
CA ALA A 38 0.81 -5.93 8.13
C ALA A 38 -0.14 -6.33 6.99
N GLY A 39 -1.13 -5.51 6.66
CA GLY A 39 -2.06 -5.77 5.56
C GLY A 39 -1.36 -5.88 4.20
N PHE A 40 -0.36 -5.03 3.94
CA PHE A 40 0.39 -5.05 2.71
C PHE A 40 1.27 -6.30 2.56
N TYR A 41 2.05 -6.67 3.57
CA TYR A 41 3.00 -7.79 3.48
C TYR A 41 2.36 -9.16 3.71
N GLU A 42 1.18 -9.21 4.32
CA GLU A 42 0.37 -10.43 4.44
C GLU A 42 -0.45 -10.72 3.18
N SER A 43 -0.60 -9.76 2.26
CA SER A 43 -1.42 -9.97 1.07
C SER A 43 -0.70 -10.68 -0.07
N PHE A 44 0.58 -11.04 0.07
CA PHE A 44 1.33 -11.76 -0.96
C PHE A 44 2.45 -12.63 -0.39
N VAL A 45 2.76 -13.72 -1.09
CA VAL A 45 3.82 -14.66 -0.67
C VAL A 45 5.19 -14.25 -1.23
N LEU A 46 5.24 -13.94 -2.54
CA LEU A 46 6.46 -13.64 -3.28
C LEU A 46 6.27 -12.50 -4.28
N ASP A 47 5.30 -12.63 -5.20
CA ASP A 47 4.96 -11.57 -6.15
C ASP A 47 3.98 -10.59 -5.50
N PRO A 48 4.35 -9.32 -5.28
CA PRO A 48 3.44 -8.34 -4.71
C PRO A 48 2.20 -8.12 -5.57
N PHE A 49 2.13 -8.58 -6.80
CA PHE A 49 0.95 -8.47 -7.66
C PHE A 49 0.03 -9.69 -7.63
N GLN A 50 0.45 -10.81 -7.03
CA GLN A 50 -0.37 -12.01 -6.86
C GLN A 50 -0.94 -12.04 -5.45
N LEU A 51 -2.14 -11.47 -5.30
CA LEU A 51 -2.75 -11.28 -3.99
C LEU A 51 -3.36 -12.56 -3.42
N VAL A 52 -3.30 -12.68 -2.09
CA VAL A 52 -3.85 -13.78 -1.31
C VAL A 52 -4.84 -13.22 -0.31
N GLY A 53 -6.05 -13.78 -0.27
CA GLY A 53 -7.05 -13.49 0.76
C GLY A 53 -7.66 -12.07 0.76
N ILE A 54 -7.32 -11.23 -0.23
CA ILE A 54 -7.86 -9.86 -0.36
C ILE A 54 -8.46 -9.59 -1.75
N GLY A 55 -9.54 -8.81 -1.77
CA GLY A 55 -10.22 -8.34 -2.98
C GLY A 55 -9.93 -6.89 -3.33
N LEU A 56 -10.63 -6.37 -4.36
CA LEU A 56 -10.50 -4.98 -4.78
C LEU A 56 -11.03 -4.00 -3.73
N ASP A 57 -12.13 -4.35 -3.03
CA ASP A 57 -12.71 -3.49 -1.99
C ASP A 57 -11.74 -3.31 -0.80
N ASP A 58 -11.03 -4.38 -0.41
CA ASP A 58 -10.00 -4.32 0.63
C ASP A 58 -8.83 -3.42 0.19
N LEU A 59 -8.44 -3.51 -1.09
CA LEU A 59 -7.40 -2.66 -1.67
C LEU A 59 -7.79 -1.19 -1.70
N ASP A 60 -9.04 -0.84 -2.01
CA ASP A 60 -9.46 0.57 -2.02
C ASP A 60 -9.34 1.20 -0.64
N HIS A 61 -9.69 0.45 0.41
CA HIS A 61 -9.47 0.89 1.78
C HIS A 61 -7.97 1.06 2.09
N GLN A 62 -7.14 0.08 1.74
CA GLN A 62 -5.69 0.15 1.92
C GLN A 62 -5.05 1.31 1.15
N ILE A 63 -5.48 1.58 -0.09
CA ILE A 63 -5.00 2.68 -0.92
C ILE A 63 -5.30 4.02 -0.26
N ALA A 64 -6.52 4.21 0.24
CA ALA A 64 -6.92 5.43 0.92
C ALA A 64 -6.12 5.64 2.22
N GLU A 65 -5.97 4.57 3.01
CA GLU A 65 -5.22 4.59 4.26
C GLU A 65 -3.72 4.86 4.04
N ALA A 66 -3.10 4.19 3.08
CA ALA A 66 -1.71 4.41 2.72
C ALA A 66 -1.45 5.84 2.25
N LYS A 67 -2.36 6.40 1.45
CA LYS A 67 -2.28 7.81 1.04
C LYS A 67 -2.37 8.76 2.23
N ALA A 68 -3.33 8.53 3.13
CA ALA A 68 -3.51 9.37 4.32
C ALA A 68 -2.26 9.33 5.21
N LEU A 69 -1.70 8.14 5.43
CA LEU A 69 -0.48 7.95 6.23
C LEU A 69 0.75 8.59 5.57
N ALA A 70 0.92 8.44 4.25
CA ALA A 70 2.01 9.08 3.52
C ALA A 70 1.98 10.62 3.59
N LEU A 71 0.78 11.22 3.75
CA LEU A 71 0.61 12.66 3.94
C LEU A 71 0.78 13.10 5.41
N ALA A 72 0.38 12.24 6.36
CA ALA A 72 0.42 12.56 7.78
C ALA A 72 1.81 12.35 8.42
N ILE A 73 2.60 11.40 7.90
CA ILE A 73 3.94 11.13 8.39
C ILE A 73 4.90 12.12 7.73
N ALA A 74 5.46 13.02 8.54
CA ALA A 74 6.20 14.19 8.06
C ALA A 74 7.42 13.86 7.19
N SER A 75 8.22 12.85 7.55
CA SER A 75 9.38 12.40 6.79
C SER A 75 10.00 11.12 7.37
N GLY A 76 10.94 10.51 6.63
CA GLY A 76 11.72 9.36 7.08
C GLY A 76 11.26 8.03 6.50
N ALA A 77 11.79 6.94 7.04
CA ALA A 77 11.57 5.59 6.51
C ALA A 77 10.09 5.17 6.50
N ASP A 78 9.31 5.61 7.49
CA ASP A 78 7.88 5.31 7.55
C ASP A 78 7.08 6.05 6.46
N ALA A 79 7.42 7.32 6.19
CA ALA A 79 6.79 8.09 5.12
C ALA A 79 7.14 7.50 3.74
N GLU A 80 8.38 7.09 3.54
CA GLU A 80 8.82 6.36 2.35
C GLU A 80 8.00 5.07 2.19
N GLU A 81 7.94 4.24 3.22
CA GLU A 81 7.25 2.96 3.15
C GLU A 81 5.73 3.13 2.90
N ALA A 82 5.07 4.09 3.54
CA ALA A 82 3.66 4.38 3.28
C ALA A 82 3.43 4.85 1.82
N ALA A 83 4.30 5.71 1.30
CA ALA A 83 4.22 6.19 -0.08
C ALA A 83 4.45 5.06 -1.10
N PHE A 84 5.40 4.16 -0.80
CA PHE A 84 5.64 2.97 -1.61
C PHE A 84 4.43 2.03 -1.61
N ILE A 85 3.90 1.68 -0.43
CA ILE A 85 2.72 0.82 -0.28
C ILE A 85 1.56 1.40 -1.10
N HIS A 86 1.28 2.71 -0.95
CA HIS A 86 0.25 3.38 -1.73
C HIS A 86 0.43 3.22 -3.25
N ALA A 87 1.65 3.42 -3.75
CA ALA A 87 1.95 3.32 -5.18
C ALA A 87 1.78 1.88 -5.70
N ILE A 88 2.18 0.87 -4.91
CA ILE A 88 2.04 -0.54 -5.27
C ILE A 88 0.58 -0.99 -5.19
N ASP A 89 -0.19 -0.56 -4.19
CA ASP A 89 -1.60 -0.93 -4.08
C ASP A 89 -2.44 -0.34 -5.21
N LEU A 90 -2.14 0.87 -5.68
CA LEU A 90 -2.71 1.40 -6.93
C LEU A 90 -2.37 0.52 -8.14
N ALA A 91 -1.14 0.01 -8.20
CA ALA A 91 -0.70 -0.85 -9.29
C ALA A 91 -1.39 -2.23 -9.21
N ARG A 92 -1.58 -2.79 -8.00
CA ARG A 92 -2.35 -4.02 -7.75
C ARG A 92 -3.82 -3.86 -8.14
N ALA A 93 -4.45 -2.76 -7.73
CA ALA A 93 -5.82 -2.45 -8.08
C ALA A 93 -6.02 -2.40 -9.59
N SER A 94 -5.04 -1.90 -10.37
CA SER A 94 -5.14 -1.94 -11.83
C SER A 94 -5.26 -3.35 -12.43
N GLN A 95 -4.68 -4.37 -11.77
CA GLN A 95 -4.74 -5.75 -12.24
C GLN A 95 -6.08 -6.41 -11.93
N LEU A 96 -6.64 -6.09 -10.75
CA LEU A 96 -7.91 -6.66 -10.27
C LEU A 96 -9.14 -5.89 -10.77
N ALA A 97 -8.99 -4.61 -11.09
CA ALA A 97 -10.09 -3.75 -11.52
C ALA A 97 -10.69 -4.21 -12.86
N PRO A 98 -12.00 -3.96 -13.07
CA PRO A 98 -12.64 -4.13 -14.36
C PRO A 98 -11.93 -3.34 -15.47
N PRO A 99 -12.05 -3.74 -16.76
CA PRO A 99 -11.35 -3.10 -17.87
C PRO A 99 -11.51 -1.58 -17.95
N LYS A 100 -12.68 -1.05 -17.57
CA LYS A 100 -12.97 0.39 -17.60
C LYS A 100 -12.14 1.19 -16.58
N GLU A 101 -11.81 0.59 -15.44
CA GLU A 101 -11.14 1.25 -14.32
C GLU A 101 -9.64 0.95 -14.27
N ARG A 102 -9.21 -0.17 -14.86
CA ARG A 102 -7.80 -0.58 -14.99
C ARG A 102 -6.89 0.56 -15.45
N ARG A 103 -7.28 1.29 -16.51
CA ARG A 103 -6.48 2.41 -17.04
C ARG A 103 -6.35 3.57 -16.05
N ALA A 104 -7.40 3.85 -15.27
CA ALA A 104 -7.39 4.90 -14.27
C ALA A 104 -6.45 4.54 -13.11
N TYR A 105 -6.53 3.32 -12.59
CA TYR A 105 -5.61 2.83 -11.55
C TYR A 105 -4.16 2.78 -12.06
N ALA A 106 -3.92 2.28 -13.27
CA ALA A 106 -2.58 2.27 -13.87
C ALA A 106 -2.02 3.70 -14.06
N GLY A 107 -2.87 4.66 -14.42
CA GLY A 107 -2.50 6.08 -14.46
C GLY A 107 -2.07 6.61 -13.09
N LYS A 108 -2.91 6.43 -12.07
CA LYS A 108 -2.62 6.83 -10.68
C LYS A 108 -1.33 6.18 -10.16
N ALA A 109 -1.16 4.88 -10.40
CA ALA A 109 0.02 4.13 -10.00
C ALA A 109 1.30 4.68 -10.64
N ARG A 110 1.28 4.99 -11.95
CA ARG A 110 2.43 5.61 -12.63
C ARG A 110 2.78 6.97 -12.05
N THR A 111 1.79 7.82 -11.79
CA THR A 111 2.01 9.11 -11.14
C THR A 111 2.60 8.95 -9.74
N ALA A 112 2.05 8.04 -8.93
CA ALA A 112 2.53 7.78 -7.57
C ALA A 112 3.96 7.22 -7.56
N LEU A 113 4.29 6.29 -8.46
CA LEU A 113 5.65 5.73 -8.61
C LEU A 113 6.65 6.76 -9.12
N GLY A 114 6.25 7.67 -10.01
CA GLY A 114 7.06 8.80 -10.45
C GLY A 114 7.38 9.74 -9.28
N ALA A 115 6.36 10.20 -8.58
CA ALA A 115 6.52 11.07 -7.40
C ALA A 115 7.35 10.39 -6.29
N PHE A 116 7.14 9.09 -6.06
CA PHE A 116 7.93 8.30 -5.13
C PHE A 116 9.42 8.30 -5.51
N SER A 117 9.73 8.08 -6.79
CA SER A 117 11.11 8.02 -7.28
C SER A 117 11.81 9.38 -7.16
N GLU A 118 11.08 10.47 -7.38
CA GLU A 118 11.58 11.84 -7.20
C GLU A 118 11.80 12.19 -5.73
N ALA A 119 10.88 11.79 -4.84
CA ALA A 119 10.97 12.06 -3.41
C ALA A 119 12.04 11.22 -2.70
N TYR A 120 12.27 9.99 -3.16
CA TYR A 120 13.16 9.01 -2.51
C TYR A 120 14.19 8.40 -3.49
N PRO A 121 15.06 9.21 -4.13
CA PRO A 121 15.94 8.76 -5.21
C PRO A 121 17.00 7.74 -4.76
N GLN A 122 17.30 7.67 -3.45
CA GLN A 122 18.25 6.72 -2.86
C GLN A 122 17.59 5.43 -2.36
N SER A 123 16.26 5.32 -2.43
CA SER A 123 15.57 4.10 -2.02
C SER A 123 15.81 2.99 -3.04
N ILE A 124 16.13 1.79 -2.55
CA ILE A 124 16.18 0.57 -3.38
C ILE A 124 14.80 0.33 -4.05
N ARG A 125 13.72 0.75 -3.40
CA ARG A 125 12.35 0.65 -3.96
C ARG A 125 12.13 1.61 -5.14
N ALA A 126 12.86 2.73 -5.20
CA ALA A 126 12.78 3.63 -6.35
C ALA A 126 13.42 3.01 -7.60
N ALA A 127 14.46 2.19 -7.42
CA ALA A 127 15.08 1.47 -8.53
C ALA A 127 14.11 0.48 -9.22
N THR A 128 13.11 -0.03 -8.50
CA THR A 128 12.10 -0.95 -9.08
C THR A 128 10.93 -0.22 -9.74
N ALA A 129 10.70 1.05 -9.43
CA ALA A 129 9.58 1.85 -9.94
C ALA A 129 9.55 1.90 -11.47
N GLY A 130 10.70 2.07 -12.13
CA GLY A 130 10.79 2.11 -13.59
C GLY A 130 10.35 0.79 -14.27
N VAL A 131 10.62 -0.35 -13.65
CA VAL A 131 10.18 -1.66 -14.16
C VAL A 131 8.66 -1.80 -14.03
N ILE A 132 8.10 -1.37 -12.90
CA ILE A 132 6.66 -1.43 -12.65
C ILE A 132 5.91 -0.48 -13.58
N ILE A 133 6.40 0.75 -13.78
CA ILE A 133 5.81 1.72 -14.72
C ILE A 133 5.75 1.15 -16.14
N LYS A 134 6.82 0.49 -16.61
CA LYS A 134 6.84 -0.18 -17.91
C LYS A 134 5.80 -1.30 -17.99
N ARG A 135 5.71 -2.15 -16.96
CA ARG A 135 4.70 -3.21 -16.87
C ARG A 135 3.27 -2.65 -16.93
N LEU A 136 3.01 -1.51 -16.30
CA LEU A 136 1.70 -0.84 -16.32
C LEU A 136 1.39 -0.17 -17.67
N GLY A 137 2.41 0.14 -18.48
CA GLY A 137 2.26 0.75 -19.80
C GLY A 137 2.03 -0.25 -20.94
N GLY A 138 2.34 -1.54 -20.74
CA GLY A 138 2.24 -2.59 -21.76
C GLY A 138 0.89 -3.31 -21.84
N ALA A 139 -0.16 -2.78 -21.20
CA ALA A 139 -1.51 -3.35 -21.25
C ALA A 139 -2.32 -2.80 -22.44
N GLU A 140 -1.70 -2.75 -23.62
CA GLU A 140 -2.36 -2.49 -24.91
C GLU A 140 -2.52 -3.79 -25.71
#